data_AF-A0A951NME5-F1
#
_entry.id   AF-A0A951NME5-F1
#
_cell.length_a   1.000
_cell.length_b   1.000
_cell.length_c   1.000
_cell.angle_alpha   90.00
_cell.angle_beta   90.00
_cell.angle_gamma   90.00
#
_symmetry.space_group_name_H-M   'P 1'
#
loop_
_entity.id
_entity.type
_entity.pdbx_description
1 polymer ?
#
loop_
_entity_poly.entity_id
_entity_poly.type
_entity_poly.pdbx_seq_one_letter_code
_entity_poly.pdbx_strand_id
1 'polypeptide(L)'
;MDFILLTAEQVDVAACRFREYGNSPARIARHFREAEDEAMLRLCLALRRVERKFEINLGTICHKLLETETRPTPEVQRRVMDYVAGWQEMDDGRQRLLVSVDRVREIDRLAEGDVAEWPISPDS
;
A
#
# COMPACT_ATOMS: atom_id res chain seq x y z
N MET A 1 -14.29 8.53 5.48
CA MET A 1 -13.40 7.88 4.50
C MET A 1 -11.99 8.06 4.99
N ASP A 2 -11.31 6.97 5.30
CA ASP A 2 -9.97 7.01 5.89
C ASP A 2 -8.90 6.96 4.80
N PHE A 3 -7.87 7.80 4.96
CA PHE A 3 -6.75 7.89 4.03
C PHE A 3 -5.41 7.79 4.74
N ILE A 4 -4.45 7.21 4.04
CA ILE A 4 -3.04 7.18 4.45
C ILE A 4 -2.26 7.99 3.44
N LEU A 5 -1.47 8.95 3.93
CA LEU A 5 -0.54 9.73 3.13
C LEU A 5 0.87 9.19 3.34
N LEU A 6 1.54 8.86 2.24
CA LEU A 6 2.92 8.39 2.24
C LEU A 6 3.82 9.34 1.44
N THR A 7 5.05 9.56 1.91
CA THR A 7 6.13 10.13 1.11
C THR A 7 6.62 9.12 0.07
N ALA A 8 7.31 9.59 -0.97
CA ALA A 8 7.97 8.69 -1.93
C ALA A 8 8.93 7.70 -1.22
N GLU A 9 9.73 8.18 -0.28
CA GLU A 9 10.61 7.33 0.55
C GLU A 9 9.83 6.24 1.29
N GLN A 10 8.68 6.58 1.89
CA GLN A 10 7.84 5.61 2.57
C GLN A 10 7.26 4.56 1.61
N VAL A 11 6.89 4.96 0.40
CA VAL A 11 6.42 4.06 -0.66
C VAL A 11 7.53 3.07 -1.04
N ASP A 12 8.73 3.57 -1.32
CA ASP A 12 9.89 2.75 -1.69
C ASP A 12 10.24 1.75 -0.59
N VAL A 13 10.29 2.21 0.67
CA VAL A 13 10.59 1.34 1.82
C VAL A 13 9.52 0.27 2.00
N ALA A 14 8.24 0.64 1.91
CA ALA A 14 7.15 -0.33 2.03
C ALA A 14 7.20 -1.40 0.92
N ALA A 15 7.41 -0.97 -0.33
CA ALA A 15 7.50 -1.86 -1.49
C ALA A 15 8.73 -2.77 -1.44
N CYS A 16 9.90 -2.21 -1.15
CA CYS A 16 11.17 -2.93 -1.04
C CYS A 16 11.09 -4.02 0.03
N ARG A 17 10.60 -3.65 1.22
CA ARG A 17 10.41 -4.57 2.33
C ARG A 17 9.52 -5.76 1.97
N PHE A 18 8.40 -5.50 1.29
CA PHE A 18 7.50 -6.56 0.81
C PHE A 18 8.19 -7.48 -0.19
N ARG A 19 8.91 -6.91 -1.18
CA ARG A 19 9.63 -7.65 -2.21
C ARG A 19 10.71 -8.58 -1.63
N GLU A 20 11.48 -8.10 -0.64
CA GLU A 20 12.68 -8.78 -0.16
C GLU A 20 12.42 -9.74 1.02
N TYR A 21 11.53 -9.35 1.92
CA TYR A 21 11.30 -10.08 3.18
C TYR A 21 9.88 -10.65 3.29
N GLY A 22 9.02 -10.36 2.30
CA GLY A 22 7.58 -10.54 2.42
C GLY A 22 7.04 -9.70 3.57
N ASN A 23 5.90 -10.12 4.12
CA ASN A 23 5.34 -9.47 5.30
C ASN A 23 5.93 -9.94 6.64
N SER A 24 7.05 -10.69 6.65
CA SER A 24 7.61 -11.29 7.87
C SER A 24 8.30 -10.26 8.79
N PRO A 25 7.74 -9.92 9.96
CA PRO A 25 8.34 -8.94 10.86
C PRO A 25 9.71 -9.38 11.40
N ALA A 26 9.89 -10.70 11.62
CA ALA A 26 11.12 -11.26 12.15
C ALA A 26 12.29 -11.11 11.17
N ARG A 27 12.06 -11.35 9.87
CA ARG A 27 13.09 -11.19 8.82
C ARG A 27 13.52 -9.73 8.68
N ILE A 28 12.53 -8.82 8.67
CA ILE A 28 12.76 -7.37 8.59
C ILE A 28 13.58 -6.89 9.78
N ALA A 29 13.18 -7.25 11.00
CA ALA A 29 13.85 -6.81 12.21
C ALA A 29 15.25 -7.40 12.37
N ARG A 30 15.52 -8.60 11.82
CA ARG A 30 16.86 -9.19 11.80
C ARG A 30 17.78 -8.40 10.87
N HIS A 31 17.34 -8.19 9.61
CA HIS A 31 18.15 -7.52 8.59
C HIS A 31 18.60 -6.11 9.01
N PHE A 32 17.68 -5.25 9.45
CA PHE A 32 18.04 -3.86 9.78
C PHE A 32 18.82 -3.73 11.10
N ARG A 33 18.70 -4.70 12.02
CA ARG A 33 19.57 -4.73 13.20
C ARG A 33 21.00 -5.14 12.83
N GLU A 34 21.17 -6.08 11.90
CA GLU A 34 22.48 -6.49 11.40
C GLU A 34 23.16 -5.39 10.57
N ALA A 35 22.38 -4.52 9.92
CA ALA A 35 22.88 -3.40 9.13
C ALA A 35 23.13 -2.10 9.94
N GLU A 36 22.86 -2.11 11.26
CA GLU A 36 22.98 -0.94 12.16
C GLU A 36 22.16 0.31 11.72
N ASP A 37 21.15 0.12 10.87
CA ASP A 37 20.31 1.22 10.37
C ASP A 37 19.05 1.39 11.24
N GLU A 38 19.23 2.10 12.36
CA GLU A 38 18.14 2.38 13.29
C GLU A 38 17.02 3.21 12.69
N ALA A 39 17.33 4.12 11.76
CA ALA A 39 16.34 5.01 11.14
C ALA A 39 15.39 4.20 10.26
N MET A 40 15.94 3.33 9.40
CA MET A 40 15.16 2.45 8.55
C MET A 40 14.33 1.44 9.35
N LEU A 41 14.88 0.91 10.46
CA LEU A 41 14.14 0.05 11.37
C LEU A 41 12.93 0.78 12.00
N ARG A 42 13.13 2.03 12.47
CA ARG A 42 12.04 2.86 13.03
C ARG A 42 10.96 3.11 11.98
N LEU A 43 11.35 3.43 10.75
CA LEU A 43 10.42 3.66 9.64
C LEU A 43 9.61 2.40 9.32
N CYS A 44 10.26 1.24 9.22
CA CYS A 44 9.60 -0.04 9.00
C CYS A 44 8.58 -0.37 10.10
N LEU A 45 8.93 -0.11 11.37
CA LEU A 45 8.05 -0.33 12.51
C LEU A 45 6.87 0.66 12.52
N ALA A 46 7.08 1.92 12.13
CA ALA A 46 6.02 2.91 11.99
C ALA A 46 5.01 2.49 10.90
N LEU A 47 5.49 2.11 9.72
CA LEU A 47 4.65 1.59 8.63
C LEU A 47 3.84 0.36 9.09
N ARG A 48 4.46 -0.56 9.85
CA ARG A 48 3.76 -1.72 10.43
C ARG A 48 2.68 -1.37 11.44
N ARG A 49 2.82 -0.25 12.16
CA ARG A 49 1.77 0.23 13.07
C ARG A 49 0.58 0.76 12.28
N VAL A 50 0.84 1.48 11.20
CA VAL A 50 -0.21 1.97 10.29
C VAL A 50 -0.97 0.81 9.64
N GLU A 51 -0.25 -0.15 9.05
CA GLU A 51 -0.85 -1.35 8.46
C GLU A 51 -1.75 -2.10 9.44
N ARG A 52 -1.29 -2.31 10.68
CA ARG A 52 -2.08 -2.98 11.72
C ARG A 52 -3.29 -2.17 12.18
N LYS A 53 -3.16 -0.85 12.26
CA LYS A 53 -4.27 0.03 12.68
C LYS A 53 -5.42 -0.03 11.68
N PHE A 54 -5.11 -0.10 10.39
CA PHE A 54 -6.10 -0.08 9.32
C PHE A 54 -6.39 -1.47 8.73
N GLU A 55 -5.70 -2.51 9.20
CA GLU A 55 -5.83 -3.88 8.71
C GLU A 55 -5.61 -4.00 7.20
N ILE A 56 -4.62 -3.28 6.69
CA ILE A 56 -4.26 -3.29 5.26
C ILE A 56 -2.79 -3.64 5.06
N ASN A 57 -2.45 -4.07 3.86
CA ASN A 57 -1.09 -4.42 3.46
C ASN A 57 -0.47 -3.36 2.55
N LEU A 58 0.05 -2.27 3.14
CA LEU A 58 0.71 -1.18 2.41
C LEU A 58 1.90 -1.67 1.59
N GLY A 59 2.65 -2.66 2.08
CA GLY A 59 3.77 -3.23 1.33
C GLY A 59 3.35 -3.78 -0.04
N THR A 60 2.26 -4.54 -0.11
CA THR A 60 1.73 -5.05 -1.39
C THR A 60 1.20 -3.93 -2.26
N ILE A 61 0.46 -2.97 -1.71
CA ILE A 61 -0.09 -1.84 -2.46
C ILE A 61 1.04 -1.02 -3.10
N CYS A 62 2.03 -0.59 -2.32
CA CYS A 62 3.17 0.17 -2.81
C CYS A 62 3.96 -0.62 -3.85
N HIS A 63 4.20 -1.92 -3.62
CA HIS A 63 4.89 -2.75 -4.60
C HIS A 63 4.13 -2.84 -5.93
N LYS A 64 2.81 -3.05 -5.88
CA LYS A 64 1.96 -3.17 -7.06
C LYS A 64 1.78 -1.85 -7.80
N LEU A 65 1.77 -0.72 -7.10
CA LEU A 65 1.77 0.60 -7.71
C LEU A 65 3.07 0.86 -8.47
N LEU A 66 4.24 0.70 -7.83
CA LEU A 66 5.53 0.88 -8.49
C LEU A 66 5.71 -0.09 -9.67
N GLU A 67 5.13 -1.29 -9.58
CA GLU A 67 5.06 -2.23 -10.69
C GLU A 67 4.31 -1.66 -11.89
N THR A 68 3.14 -1.04 -11.68
CA THR A 68 2.35 -0.44 -12.76
C THR A 68 3.05 0.73 -13.45
N GLU A 69 3.93 1.44 -12.73
CA GLU A 69 4.69 2.59 -13.25
C GLU A 69 5.93 2.17 -14.05
N THR A 70 6.52 1.03 -13.71
CA THR A 70 7.83 0.61 -14.25
C THR A 70 7.75 -0.48 -15.30
N ARG A 71 6.63 -1.23 -15.39
CA ARG A 71 6.49 -2.31 -16.38
C ARG A 71 5.08 -2.47 -16.91
N PRO A 72 4.92 -3.05 -18.12
CA PRO A 72 3.62 -3.45 -18.63
C PRO A 72 2.92 -4.40 -17.64
N THR A 73 1.68 -4.06 -17.34
CA THR A 73 0.88 -4.67 -16.28
C THR A 73 -0.54 -4.91 -16.80
N PRO A 74 -1.28 -5.93 -16.35
CA PRO A 74 -2.65 -6.16 -16.81
C PRO A 74 -3.57 -4.96 -16.56
N GLU A 75 -4.50 -4.69 -17.47
CA GLU A 75 -5.38 -3.51 -17.36
C GLU A 75 -6.19 -3.49 -16.06
N VAL A 76 -6.68 -4.66 -15.63
CA VAL A 76 -7.39 -4.79 -14.36
C VAL A 76 -6.52 -4.38 -13.17
N GLN A 77 -5.23 -4.74 -13.17
CA GLN A 77 -4.32 -4.36 -12.09
C GLN A 77 -4.13 -2.84 -12.06
N ARG A 78 -3.94 -2.18 -13.21
CA ARG A 78 -3.85 -0.71 -13.29
C ARG A 78 -5.10 -0.05 -12.73
N ARG A 79 -6.28 -0.46 -13.21
CA ARG A 79 -7.56 0.12 -12.74
C ARG A 79 -7.77 -0.06 -11.24
N VAL A 80 -7.39 -1.20 -10.68
CA VAL A 80 -7.46 -1.42 -9.22
C VAL A 80 -6.49 -0.49 -8.49
N MET A 81 -5.25 -0.32 -8.98
CA MET A 81 -4.29 0.60 -8.37
C MET A 81 -4.75 2.06 -8.45
N ASP A 82 -5.23 2.51 -9.60
CA ASP A 82 -5.81 3.86 -9.79
C ASP A 82 -7.04 4.09 -8.90
N TYR A 83 -7.81 3.02 -8.62
CA TYR A 83 -8.95 3.09 -7.72
C TYR A 83 -8.51 3.28 -6.27
N VAL A 84 -7.56 2.49 -5.77
CA VAL A 84 -7.21 2.49 -4.34
C VAL A 84 -6.18 3.55 -3.94
N ALA A 85 -5.36 4.04 -4.89
CA ALA A 85 -4.28 4.96 -4.60
C ALA A 85 -4.03 5.97 -5.73
N GLY A 86 -3.46 7.13 -5.39
CA GLY A 86 -3.08 8.13 -6.37
C GLY A 86 -2.06 9.13 -5.82
N TRP A 87 -1.18 9.60 -6.69
CA TRP A 87 -0.22 10.65 -6.36
C TRP A 87 -0.90 12.01 -6.31
N GLN A 88 -0.68 12.73 -5.21
CA GLN A 88 -1.17 14.08 -4.99
C GLN A 88 0.02 15.04 -4.84
N GLU A 89 0.00 16.13 -5.59
CA GLU A 89 0.93 17.24 -5.40
C GLU A 89 0.47 18.07 -4.19
N MET A 90 1.41 18.36 -3.30
CA MET A 90 1.20 19.18 -2.12
C MET A 90 1.58 20.64 -2.41
N ASP A 91 1.12 21.59 -1.59
CA ASP A 91 1.42 23.02 -1.73
C ASP A 91 2.92 23.37 -1.71
N ASP A 92 3.75 22.47 -1.18
CA ASP A 92 5.21 22.61 -1.14
C ASP A 92 5.93 22.01 -2.37
N GLY A 93 5.17 21.62 -3.41
CA GLY A 93 5.68 21.02 -4.64
C GLY A 93 6.13 19.56 -4.50
N ARG A 94 6.00 18.95 -3.31
CA ARG A 94 6.31 17.53 -3.12
C ARG A 94 5.10 16.68 -3.44
N GLN A 95 5.34 15.50 -3.98
CA GLN A 95 4.29 14.49 -4.17
C GLN A 95 4.12 13.62 -2.92
N ARG A 96 2.88 13.24 -2.66
CA ARG A 96 2.49 12.25 -1.65
C ARG A 96 1.59 11.22 -2.28
N LEU A 97 1.78 9.96 -1.90
CA LEU A 97 0.84 8.91 -2.27
C LEU A 97 -0.32 8.95 -1.30
N LEU A 98 -1.53 9.14 -1.82
CA LEU A 98 -2.77 9.01 -1.07
C LEU A 98 -3.32 7.61 -1.29
N VAL A 99 -3.51 6.85 -0.21
CA VAL A 99 -4.11 5.50 -0.25
C VAL A 99 -5.45 5.54 0.48
N SER A 100 -6.52 5.12 -0.18
CA SER A 100 -7.84 5.00 0.42
C SER A 100 -7.99 3.66 1.15
N VAL A 101 -8.15 3.70 2.47
CA VAL A 101 -8.31 2.49 3.29
C VAL A 101 -9.61 1.75 2.93
N ASP A 102 -10.69 2.50 2.73
CA ASP A 102 -12.01 1.92 2.44
C ASP A 102 -12.02 1.17 1.11
N ARG A 103 -11.39 1.75 0.09
CA ARG A 103 -11.29 1.12 -1.24
C ARG A 103 -10.39 -0.11 -1.23
N VAL A 104 -9.30 -0.10 -0.45
CA VAL A 104 -8.46 -1.29 -0.26
C VAL A 104 -9.28 -2.42 0.36
N ARG A 105 -10.02 -2.14 1.44
CA ARG A 105 -10.86 -3.14 2.12
C ARG A 105 -11.99 -3.65 1.23
N GLU A 106 -12.54 -2.81 0.37
CA GLU A 106 -13.51 -3.23 -0.65
C GLU A 106 -12.91 -4.24 -1.63
N ILE A 107 -11.71 -3.97 -2.16
CA ILE A 107 -11.00 -4.89 -3.05
C ILE A 107 -10.64 -6.19 -2.33
N ASP A 108 -10.20 -6.14 -1.07
CA ASP A 108 -9.89 -7.33 -0.28
C ASP A 108 -11.13 -8.21 -0.07
N ARG A 109 -12.29 -7.61 0.29
CA ARG A 109 -13.56 -8.35 0.41
C ARG A 109 -13.99 -9.01 -0.91
N LEU A 110 -13.87 -8.28 -2.03
CA LEU A 110 -14.16 -8.83 -3.35
C LEU A 110 -13.24 -10.00 -3.71
N ALA A 111 -11.96 -9.92 -3.34
CA ALA A 111 -10.98 -10.98 -3.57
C ALA A 111 -11.23 -12.23 -2.70
N GLU A 112 -11.76 -12.05 -1.49
CA GLU A 112 -12.16 -13.12 -0.58
C GLU A 112 -13.50 -13.78 -0.96
N GLY A 113 -14.21 -13.23 -1.95
CA GLY A 113 -15.52 -13.71 -2.37
C GLY A 113 -16.66 -13.27 -1.42
N ASP A 114 -16.41 -12.31 -0.54
CA ASP A 114 -17.40 -11.70 0.33
C ASP A 114 -18.18 -10.63 -0.45
N VAL A 115 -19.08 -11.12 -1.31
CA VAL A 115 -19.98 -10.29 -2.12
C VAL A 115 -21.27 -10.03 -1.34
N ALA A 116 -21.15 -9.40 -0.17
CA ALA A 116 -22.33 -8.87 0.52
C ALA A 116 -22.99 -7.83 -0.41
N GLU A 117 -24.14 -8.23 -0.97
CA GLU A 117 -25.05 -7.48 -1.85
C GLU A 117 -24.41 -6.27 -2.52
N TRP A 118 -23.87 -6.50 -3.71
CA TRP A 118 -23.66 -5.43 -4.68
C TRP A 118 -24.97 -4.65 -4.78
N PRO A 119 -25.04 -3.34 -4.47
CA PRO A 119 -26.21 -2.56 -4.81
C PRO A 119 -26.21 -2.52 -6.33
N ILE A 120 -26.92 -3.47 -6.94
CA ILE A 120 -27.35 -3.36 -8.31
C ILE A 120 -28.23 -2.13 -8.26
N SER A 121 -27.72 -0.97 -8.70
CA SER A 121 -28.60 0.15 -9.00
C SER A 121 -29.61 -0.40 -10.00
N PRO A 122 -30.89 -0.55 -9.63
CA PRO A 122 -31.88 -0.82 -10.63
C PRO A 122 -31.99 0.47 -11.46
N ASP A 123 -31.93 0.29 -12.77
CA ASP A 123 -32.26 1.25 -13.82
C ASP A 123 -31.10 2.11 -14.38
N SER A 124 -30.69 1.74 -15.60
CA SER A 124 -30.36 2.64 -16.70
C SER A 124 -30.91 2.06 -18.00
#